data_AF-A0A972I585-F1
#
_entry.id   AF-A0A972I585-F1
#
_cell.length_a   1.000
_cell.length_b   1.000
_cell.length_c   1.000
_cell.angle_alpha   90.00
_cell.angle_beta   90.00
_cell.angle_gamma   90.00
#
_symmetry.space_group_name_H-M   'P 1'
#
loop_
_entity.id
_entity.type
_entity.pdbx_description
1 polymer ?
#
loop_
_entity_poly.entity_id
_entity_poly.type
_entity_poly.pdbx_seq_one_letter_code
_entity_poly.pdbx_strand_id
1 'polypeptide(L)' 'MKLCGLKGCPRDAAKAIINIADFVSKYDGGNGAVREFLDYILKEKLAKHDLNCEYE' A
#
# COMPACT_ATOMS: atom_id res chain seq x y z
N MET A 1 -13.33 4.75 -3.60
CA MET A 1 -12.24 5.74 -3.38
C MET A 1 -12.11 6.60 -4.62
N LYS A 2 -12.64 7.84 -4.62
CA LYS A 2 -12.68 8.71 -5.83
C LYS A 2 -11.97 10.06 -5.66
N LEU A 3 -11.70 10.46 -4.42
CA LEU A 3 -11.11 11.78 -4.10
C LEU A 3 -9.62 11.69 -3.75
N CYS A 4 -9.11 10.49 -3.45
CA CYS A 4 -7.73 10.27 -3.02
C CYS A 4 -6.79 10.17 -4.23
N GLY A 5 -5.59 10.75 -4.13
CA GLY A 5 -4.56 10.66 -5.17
C GLY A 5 -3.83 9.31 -5.24
N LEU A 6 -3.82 8.55 -4.14
CA LEU A 6 -3.32 7.19 -4.06
C LEU A 6 -4.28 6.33 -3.24
N LYS A 7 -4.58 5.13 -3.71
CA LYS A 7 -5.63 4.25 -3.20
C LYS A 7 -5.03 2.86 -2.91
N GLY A 8 -5.03 2.46 -1.65
CA GLY A 8 -4.59 1.13 -1.22
C GLY A 8 -5.75 0.34 -0.58
N CYS A 9 -5.79 -0.98 -0.77
CA CYS A 9 -6.73 -1.85 -0.04
C CYS A 9 -6.10 -3.19 0.37
N PRO A 10 -6.66 -3.89 1.38
CA PRO A 10 -6.22 -5.24 1.72
C PRO A 10 -6.70 -6.27 0.68
N ARG A 11 -6.13 -7.47 0.71
CA ARG A 11 -6.44 -8.58 -0.20
C ARG A 11 -7.90 -9.06 -0.11
N ASP A 12 -8.47 -9.04 1.09
CA ASP A 12 -9.83 -9.50 1.40
C ASP A 12 -10.89 -8.40 1.25
N ALA A 13 -10.54 -7.25 0.66
CA ALA A 13 -11.50 -6.22 0.34
C ALA A 13 -12.57 -6.70 -0.65
N ALA A 14 -13.74 -6.06 -0.62
CA ALA A 14 -14.79 -6.31 -1.61
C ALA A 14 -14.24 -6.15 -3.05
N LYS A 15 -14.67 -7.00 -3.99
CA LYS A 15 -14.18 -7.01 -5.38
C LYS A 15 -14.27 -5.66 -6.08
N ALA A 16 -15.33 -4.90 -5.81
CA ALA A 16 -15.50 -3.55 -6.34
C ALA A 16 -14.41 -2.57 -5.88
N ILE A 17 -13.85 -2.79 -4.69
CA ILE A 17 -12.75 -1.99 -4.13
C ILE A 17 -11.41 -2.41 -4.70
N ILE A 18 -11.15 -3.72 -4.80
CA ILE A 18 -9.95 -4.28 -5.44
C ILE A 18 -9.76 -3.71 -6.85
N ASN A 19 -10.85 -3.69 -7.64
CA ASN A 19 -10.82 -3.22 -9.03
C ASN A 19 -10.51 -1.72 -9.21
N ILE A 20 -10.58 -0.91 -8.15
CA ILE A 20 -10.35 0.55 -8.21
C ILE A 20 -9.14 1.01 -7.37
N ALA A 21 -8.40 0.08 -6.77
CA ALA A 21 -7.22 0.40 -5.98
C ALA A 21 -5.97 0.53 -6.88
N ASP A 22 -5.07 1.45 -6.53
CA ASP A 22 -3.75 1.56 -7.19
C ASP A 22 -2.77 0.52 -6.62
N PHE A 23 -3.00 0.11 -5.37
CA PHE A 23 -2.24 -0.91 -4.67
C PHE A 23 -3.20 -1.86 -3.95
N VAL A 24 -2.98 -3.17 -4.13
CA VAL A 24 -3.68 -4.22 -3.37
C VAL A 24 -2.63 -4.97 -2.58
N SER A 25 -2.78 -4.99 -1.25
CA SER A 25 -1.86 -5.71 -0.37
C SER A 25 -1.92 -7.21 -0.61
N LYS A 26 -0.82 -7.92 -0.36
CA LYS A 26 -0.80 -9.40 -0.31
C LYS A 26 -1.41 -9.97 0.97
N TYR A 27 -1.66 -9.12 1.97
CA TYR A 27 -2.21 -9.48 3.26
C TYR A 27 -3.68 -9.04 3.39
N ASP A 28 -4.41 -9.76 4.23
CA ASP A 28 -5.79 -9.42 4.60
C ASP A 28 -5.81 -8.24 5.60
N GLY A 29 -6.99 -7.63 5.78
CA GLY A 29 -7.20 -6.58 6.76
C GLY A 29 -6.77 -7.01 8.16
N GLY A 30 -6.01 -6.14 8.86
CA GLY A 30 -5.46 -6.44 10.19
C GLY A 30 -4.20 -7.31 10.20
N ASN A 31 -3.86 -7.99 9.10
CA ASN A 31 -2.72 -8.90 9.00
C ASN A 31 -1.48 -8.26 8.36
N GLY A 32 -1.26 -6.96 8.61
CA GLY A 32 -0.12 -6.22 8.08
C GLY A 32 -0.35 -5.52 6.73
N ALA A 33 -1.58 -5.51 6.21
CA ALA A 33 -1.88 -4.86 4.92
C ALA A 33 -1.52 -3.36 4.88
N VAL A 34 -1.74 -2.64 5.98
CA VAL A 34 -1.35 -1.22 6.09
C VAL A 34 0.16 -1.06 6.18
N ARG A 35 0.87 -1.95 6.91
CA ARG A 35 2.34 -1.90 7.01
C ARG A 35 2.97 -2.07 5.63
N GLU A 36 2.50 -3.04 4.86
CA GLU A 36 2.99 -3.25 3.49
C GLU A 36 2.72 -2.03 2.59
N PHE A 37 1.54 -1.42 2.71
CA PHE A 37 1.22 -0.22 1.94
C PHE A 37 2.10 0.99 2.34
N LEU A 38 2.43 1.12 3.62
CA LEU A 38 3.39 2.12 4.09
C LEU A 38 4.80 1.87 3.53
N ASP A 39 5.26 0.61 3.50
CA ASP A 39 6.55 0.26 2.91
C ASP A 39 6.57 0.62 1.40
N TYR A 40 5.47 0.37 0.67
CA TYR A 40 5.33 0.79 -0.72
C TYR A 40 5.50 2.30 -0.91
N ILE A 41 4.80 3.12 -0.09
CA ILE A 41 4.88 4.58 -0.16
C ILE A 41 6.28 5.09 0.24
N LEU A 42 6.87 4.51 1.29
CA LEU A 42 8.17 4.93 1.80
C LEU A 42 9.29 4.57 0.84
N LYS A 43 9.26 3.39 0.21
CA LYS A 43 10.26 3.01 -0.82
C LYS A 43 10.32 4.04 -1.93
N GLU A 44 9.18 4.51 -2.44
CA GLU A 44 9.16 5.56 -3.46
C GLU A 44 9.75 6.89 -2.96
N LYS A 45 9.50 7.27 -1.70
CA LYS A 45 10.02 8.52 -1.13
C LYS A 45 11.50 8.46 -0.80
N LEU A 46 11.96 7.34 -0.26
CA LEU A 46 13.34 7.09 0.13
C LEU A 46 14.25 7.03 -1.09
N ALA A 47 13.83 6.34 -2.16
CA ALA A 47 14.55 6.32 -3.43
C ALA A 47 14.70 7.73 -4.05
N LYS A 48 13.73 8.62 -3.84
CA LYS A 48 13.81 10.02 -4.32
C LYS A 48 14.80 10.90 -3.53
N HIS A 49 15.22 10.45 -2.34
CA HIS A 49 16.11 11.21 -1.46
C HIS A 49 17.45 10.48 -1.21
N ASP A 50 17.76 9.44 -2.00
CA ASP A 50 18.95 8.59 -1.84
C ASP A 50 19.12 8.02 -0.42
N LEU A 51 18.00 7.75 0.25
CA LEU A 51 17.98 7.17 1.58
C LEU A 51 17.67 5.67 1.48
N ASN A 52 18.39 4.86 2.24
CA ASN A 52 18.08 3.44 2.41
C ASN A 52 17.47 3.23 3.79
N CYS A 53 16.30 2.59 3.83
CA CYS A 53 15.69 2.14 5.08
C CYS A 53 15.48 0.64 4.99
N GLU A 54 16.42 -0.10 5.56
CA GLU A 54 16.33 -1.54 5.72
C GLU A 54 15.55 -1.83 7.01
N TYR A 55 14.46 -2.58 6.89
CA TYR A 55 13.75 -3.15 8.02
C TYR A 55 13.80 -4.67 7.86
N GLU A 56 14.41 -5.35 8.83
CA GLU A 56 14.29 -6.80 9.03
C GLU A 56 12.88 -7.19 9.50
#